data_AF-A0A5N9EEV7-F1
#
_entry.id   AF-A0A5N9EEV7-F1
#
_cell.length_a   1.000
_cell.length_b   1.000
_cell.length_c   1.000
_cell.angle_alpha   90.00
_cell.angle_beta   90.00
_cell.angle_gamma   90.00
#
_symmetry.space_group_name_H-M   'P 1'
#
loop_
_entity.id
_entity.type
_entity.pdbx_description
1 polymer ?
#
loop_
_entity_poly.entity_id
_entity_poly.type
_entity_poly.pdbx_seq_one_letter_code
_entity_poly.pdbx_strand_id
1 'polypeptide(L)'
;MNPKSMCVVGMGYVGLPLAVALSDHYDVTGFDVSNRRIISLKEGIDTNMIISSESLSKSDIDFTDKADCLQRADMIIVTVPTPVNLDSSPDVKYLKKVSETIGKQLALVDRNHLKCPIILYESTTYPGCTEEVCKPIIEKYSHLKCGEGFRLGYSPERTNFGDSEHDLSSVVKVVSGQDDQTTEDIAAVYSTIIGAGVYMAPNIKTAEAAKLIENVQRDLNIALVNELAIVFDHLDLDSTEVF
;
A
#
# COMPACT_ATOMS: atom_id res chain seq x y z
N MET A 1 -3.39 -19.90 2.70
CA MET A 1 -3.43 -19.98 4.19
C MET A 1 -3.95 -18.63 4.62
N ASN A 2 -5.07 -18.56 5.35
CA ASN A 2 -5.63 -17.26 5.73
C ASN A 2 -4.67 -16.53 6.69
N PRO A 3 -4.13 -15.36 6.30
CA PRO A 3 -3.23 -14.58 7.15
C PRO A 3 -3.94 -14.21 8.46
N LYS A 4 -3.25 -14.36 9.59
CA LYS A 4 -3.78 -13.99 10.92
C LYS A 4 -3.00 -12.84 11.55
N SER A 5 -1.70 -12.76 11.28
CA SER A 5 -0.86 -11.63 11.70
C SER A 5 -0.40 -10.82 10.50
N MET A 6 -0.44 -9.50 10.63
CA MET A 6 -0.08 -8.54 9.59
C MET A 6 0.94 -7.55 10.12
N CYS A 7 1.93 -7.22 9.29
CA CYS A 7 2.81 -6.09 9.54
C CYS A 7 2.64 -5.05 8.44
N VAL A 8 2.11 -3.88 8.79
CA VAL A 8 1.99 -2.75 7.88
C VAL A 8 3.26 -1.91 7.99
N VAL A 9 3.92 -1.65 6.87
CA VAL A 9 5.23 -1.00 6.79
C VAL A 9 5.09 0.40 6.19
N GLY A 10 5.32 1.41 7.04
CA GLY A 10 5.18 2.82 6.74
C GLY A 10 3.88 3.37 7.35
N MET A 11 3.97 3.98 8.53
CA MET A 11 2.84 4.53 9.29
C MET A 11 2.48 5.94 8.84
N GLY A 12 2.44 6.14 7.53
CA GLY A 12 2.11 7.40 6.88
C GLY A 12 0.63 7.52 6.55
N TYR A 13 0.33 8.25 5.48
CA TYR A 13 -1.04 8.53 5.07
C TYR A 13 -1.85 7.30 4.68
N VAL A 14 -1.20 6.33 4.03
CA VAL A 14 -1.86 5.09 3.59
C VAL A 14 -1.82 4.03 4.69
N GLY A 15 -0.65 3.80 5.28
CA GLY A 15 -0.45 2.67 6.18
C GLY A 15 -1.14 2.80 7.54
N LEU A 16 -1.25 4.01 8.12
CA LEU A 16 -1.90 4.15 9.43
C LEU A 16 -3.42 3.85 9.36
N PRO A 17 -4.22 4.46 8.46
CA PRO A 17 -5.64 4.11 8.33
C PRO A 17 -5.86 2.63 8.02
N LEU A 18 -5.00 2.05 7.17
CA LEU A 18 -5.07 0.62 6.85
C LEU A 18 -4.80 -0.25 8.08
N ALA A 19 -3.76 0.07 8.87
CA ALA A 19 -3.45 -0.67 10.10
C ALA A 19 -4.60 -0.59 11.12
N VAL A 20 -5.22 0.58 11.26
CA VAL A 20 -6.42 0.79 12.11
C VAL A 20 -7.57 -0.09 11.64
N ALA A 21 -7.93 -0.05 10.35
CA ALA A 21 -9.01 -0.86 9.80
C ALA A 21 -8.77 -2.37 9.97
N LEU A 22 -7.51 -2.81 9.80
CA LEU A 22 -7.15 -4.23 9.96
C LEU A 22 -7.13 -4.68 11.43
N SER A 23 -6.88 -3.78 12.38
CA SER A 23 -6.73 -4.12 13.81
C SER A 23 -8.01 -4.64 14.47
N ASP A 24 -9.17 -4.36 13.88
CA ASP A 24 -10.46 -4.90 14.34
C ASP A 24 -10.62 -6.40 14.02
N HIS A 25 -9.81 -6.94 13.11
CA HIS A 25 -9.97 -8.29 12.55
C HIS A 25 -8.72 -9.17 12.65
N TYR A 26 -7.53 -8.56 12.78
CA TYR A 26 -6.24 -9.25 12.69
C TYR A 26 -5.26 -8.77 13.77
N ASP A 27 -4.25 -9.58 14.05
CA ASP A 27 -3.10 -9.16 14.87
C ASP A 27 -2.20 -8.25 14.03
N VAL A 28 -2.20 -6.95 14.32
CA VAL A 28 -1.53 -5.93 13.49
C VAL A 28 -0.32 -5.34 14.20
N THR A 29 0.82 -5.38 13.53
CA THR A 29 2.01 -4.60 13.90
C THR A 29 2.19 -3.43 12.91
N GLY A 30 2.28 -2.21 13.44
CA GLY A 30 2.61 -1.01 12.66
C GLY A 30 4.11 -0.71 12.72
N PHE A 31 4.83 -0.93 11.62
CA PHE A 31 6.27 -0.68 11.53
C PHE A 31 6.58 0.62 10.77
N ASP A 32 7.43 1.47 11.35
CA ASP A 32 7.98 2.65 10.66
C ASP A 32 9.45 2.87 11.05
N VAL A 33 10.28 3.30 10.10
CA VAL A 33 11.70 3.60 10.34
C VAL A 33 11.90 4.85 11.19
N SER A 34 10.90 5.73 11.28
CA SER A 34 10.93 6.94 12.09
C SER A 34 10.56 6.61 13.53
N ASN A 35 11.57 6.49 14.40
CA ASN A 35 11.35 6.31 15.84
C ASN A 35 10.44 7.41 16.43
N ARG A 36 10.60 8.66 15.98
CA ARG A 36 9.73 9.78 16.38
C ARG A 36 8.26 9.52 16.03
N ARG A 37 7.98 8.97 14.84
CA ARG A 37 6.61 8.62 14.41
C ARG A 37 6.03 7.55 15.32
N ILE A 38 6.80 6.51 15.61
CA ILE A 38 6.37 5.40 16.48
C ILE A 38 6.10 5.87 17.92
N ILE A 39 6.94 6.72 18.49
CA ILE A 39 6.70 7.29 19.83
C ILE A 39 5.37 8.04 19.85
N SER A 40 5.13 8.93 18.88
CA SER A 40 3.88 9.69 18.79
C SER A 40 2.65 8.79 18.72
N LEU A 41 2.70 7.73 17.89
CA LEU A 41 1.58 6.80 17.74
C LEU A 41 1.30 5.99 19.01
N LYS A 42 2.36 5.58 19.73
CA LYS A 42 2.22 4.93 21.05
C LYS A 42 1.59 5.82 22.11
N GLU A 43 1.78 7.12 21.99
CA GLU A 43 1.14 8.12 22.85
C GLU A 43 -0.31 8.43 22.42
N GLY A 44 -0.83 7.76 21.38
CA GLY A 44 -2.18 8.00 20.86
C GLY A 44 -2.30 9.28 20.02
N ILE A 45 -1.18 9.77 19.48
CA ILE A 45 -1.11 11.03 18.73
C ILE A 45 -0.73 10.76 17.28
N ASP A 46 -1.66 11.00 16.35
CA ASP A 46 -1.36 11.05 14.93
C ASP A 46 -1.00 12.48 14.48
N THR A 47 0.29 12.75 14.29
CA THR A 47 0.78 14.05 13.79
C THR A 47 0.35 14.39 12.37
N ASN A 48 -0.17 13.43 11.60
CA ASN A 48 -0.67 13.68 10.25
C ASN A 48 -2.15 14.09 10.25
N MET A 49 -2.82 14.04 11.41
CA MET A 49 -4.23 14.41 11.59
C MET A 49 -5.20 13.61 10.71
N ILE A 50 -4.88 12.34 10.47
CA ILE A 50 -5.70 11.45 9.64
C ILE A 50 -6.60 10.61 10.54
N ILE A 51 -6.04 10.07 11.62
CA ILE A 51 -6.77 9.25 12.59
C ILE A 51 -6.92 10.04 13.89
N SER A 52 -8.15 10.07 14.40
CA SER A 52 -8.43 10.70 15.70
C SER A 52 -7.73 9.94 16.84
N SER A 53 -7.33 10.65 17.91
CA SER A 53 -6.78 9.99 19.11
C SER A 53 -7.73 8.97 19.72
N GLU A 54 -9.05 9.19 19.62
CA GLU A 54 -10.05 8.22 20.07
C GLU A 54 -9.97 6.93 19.26
N SER A 55 -10.00 7.02 17.92
CA SER A 55 -9.87 5.86 17.03
C SER A 55 -8.56 5.12 17.27
N LEU A 56 -7.45 5.85 17.38
CA LEU A 56 -6.13 5.26 17.61
C LEU A 56 -6.05 4.54 18.95
N SER A 57 -6.64 5.10 20.01
CA SER A 57 -6.66 4.46 21.34
C SER A 57 -7.50 3.19 21.41
N LYS A 58 -8.48 3.03 20.51
CA LYS A 58 -9.32 1.82 20.40
C LYS A 58 -8.68 0.74 19.53
N SER A 59 -7.69 1.10 18.71
CA SER A 59 -7.03 0.18 17.78
C SER A 59 -5.99 -0.66 18.52
N ASP A 60 -6.07 -1.98 18.41
CA ASP A 60 -5.06 -2.89 18.99
C ASP A 60 -3.91 -3.09 18.00
N ILE A 61 -2.94 -2.16 18.03
CA ILE A 61 -1.79 -2.17 17.12
C ILE A 61 -0.48 -2.11 17.91
N ASP A 62 0.42 -3.08 17.66
CA ASP A 62 1.79 -3.02 18.16
C ASP A 62 2.64 -2.09 17.26
N PHE A 63 2.84 -0.85 17.67
CA PHE A 63 3.72 0.07 16.94
C PHE A 63 5.20 -0.21 17.24
N THR A 64 6.05 -0.25 16.23
CA THR A 64 7.49 -0.49 16.44
C THR A 64 8.38 0.14 15.37
N ASP A 65 9.61 0.48 15.76
CA ASP A 65 10.69 0.87 14.84
C ASP A 65 11.71 -0.26 14.64
N LYS A 66 11.42 -1.46 15.17
CA LYS A 66 12.26 -2.65 15.08
C LYS A 66 11.77 -3.54 13.95
N ALA A 67 12.66 -3.83 13.01
CA ALA A 67 12.33 -4.62 11.82
C ALA A 67 12.16 -6.13 12.08
N ASP A 68 12.52 -6.62 13.27
CA ASP A 68 12.33 -8.02 13.67
C ASP A 68 10.86 -8.44 13.72
N CYS A 69 9.93 -7.48 13.85
CA CYS A 69 8.50 -7.75 13.71
C CYS A 69 8.12 -8.41 12.37
N LEU A 70 8.84 -8.12 11.28
CA LEU A 70 8.60 -8.67 9.94
C LEU A 70 8.72 -10.19 9.90
N GLN A 71 9.47 -10.79 10.84
CA GLN A 71 9.69 -12.23 10.92
C GLN A 71 8.44 -13.03 11.31
N ARG A 72 7.47 -12.38 11.99
CA ARG A 72 6.31 -13.04 12.61
C ARG A 72 5.01 -12.91 11.80
N ALA A 73 5.01 -12.01 10.82
CA ALA A 73 3.84 -11.66 10.03
C ALA A 73 3.52 -12.75 8.99
N ASP A 74 2.24 -13.07 8.83
CA ASP A 74 1.76 -13.90 7.72
C ASP A 74 1.60 -13.05 6.43
N MET A 75 1.35 -11.75 6.59
CA MET A 75 1.30 -10.77 5.52
C MET A 75 2.06 -9.48 5.91
N ILE A 76 2.91 -9.01 5.01
CA ILE A 76 3.67 -7.75 5.15
C ILE A 76 3.13 -6.79 4.10
N ILE A 77 2.47 -5.72 4.52
CA ILE A 77 1.85 -4.73 3.63
C ILE A 77 2.74 -3.49 3.57
N VAL A 78 3.23 -3.16 2.37
CA VAL A 78 4.23 -2.11 2.16
C VAL A 78 3.56 -0.84 1.62
N THR A 79 3.58 0.23 2.42
CA THR A 79 2.94 1.52 2.15
C THR A 79 3.94 2.68 2.19
N VAL A 80 5.19 2.44 1.77
CA VAL A 80 6.26 3.45 1.76
C VAL A 80 6.09 4.44 0.60
N PRO A 81 6.57 5.69 0.73
CA PRO A 81 6.42 6.68 -0.33
C PRO A 81 7.24 6.34 -1.58
N THR A 82 6.74 6.76 -2.72
CA THR A 82 7.38 6.65 -4.04
C THR A 82 7.39 8.04 -4.67
N PRO A 83 8.31 8.93 -4.25
CA PRO A 83 8.41 10.27 -4.83
C PRO A 83 8.75 10.19 -6.32
N VAL A 84 8.63 11.31 -7.02
CA VAL A 84 9.05 11.41 -8.43
C VAL A 84 10.42 12.07 -8.53
N ASN A 85 11.25 11.57 -9.45
CA ASN A 85 12.51 12.18 -9.84
C ASN A 85 12.26 13.44 -10.70
N LEU A 86 13.32 14.21 -10.95
CA LEU A 86 13.26 15.42 -11.79
C LEU A 86 12.82 15.13 -13.24
N ASP A 87 13.08 13.92 -13.74
CA ASP A 87 12.63 13.45 -15.05
C ASP A 87 11.21 12.86 -15.04
N SER A 88 10.46 13.07 -13.96
CA SER A 88 9.12 12.52 -13.72
C SER A 88 9.05 10.99 -13.60
N SER A 89 10.19 10.29 -13.56
CA SER A 89 10.21 8.85 -13.28
C SER A 89 9.95 8.57 -11.79
N PRO A 90 9.28 7.46 -11.43
CA PRO A 90 9.13 7.07 -10.03
C PRO A 90 10.48 6.77 -9.34
N ASP A 91 10.74 7.41 -8.20
CA ASP A 91 11.85 7.09 -7.30
C ASP A 91 11.46 5.92 -6.38
N VAL A 92 11.93 4.74 -6.76
CA VAL A 92 11.67 3.49 -6.04
C VAL A 92 12.70 3.20 -4.92
N LYS A 93 13.51 4.18 -4.49
CA LYS A 93 14.55 3.93 -3.46
C LYS A 93 13.99 3.36 -2.15
N TYR A 94 12.81 3.82 -1.74
CA TYR A 94 12.18 3.36 -0.49
C TYR A 94 11.65 1.94 -0.65
N LEU A 95 11.09 1.59 -1.81
CA LEU A 95 10.70 0.22 -2.16
C LEU A 95 11.90 -0.73 -2.17
N LYS A 96 13.03 -0.31 -2.74
CA LYS A 96 14.28 -1.10 -2.72
C LYS A 96 14.77 -1.32 -1.29
N LYS A 97 14.77 -0.26 -0.47
CA LYS A 97 15.24 -0.31 0.92
C LYS A 97 14.37 -1.21 1.79
N VAL A 98 13.04 -1.10 1.71
CA VAL A 98 12.14 -1.96 2.48
C VAL A 98 12.22 -3.41 2.00
N SER A 99 12.38 -3.66 0.70
CA SER A 99 12.59 -5.00 0.15
C SER A 99 13.89 -5.63 0.67
N GLU A 100 14.96 -4.85 0.80
CA GLU A 100 16.21 -5.28 1.45
C GLU A 100 16.00 -5.59 2.92
N THR A 101 15.28 -4.74 3.66
CA THR A 101 14.96 -4.96 5.07
C THR A 101 14.15 -6.24 5.26
N ILE A 102 13.10 -6.46 4.47
CA ILE A 102 12.29 -7.69 4.51
C ILE A 102 13.17 -8.90 4.21
N GLY A 103 13.96 -8.86 3.12
CA GLY A 103 14.84 -9.96 2.76
C GLY A 103 15.82 -10.33 3.88
N LYS A 104 16.46 -9.33 4.50
CA LYS A 104 17.37 -9.53 5.65
C LYS A 104 16.66 -10.15 6.85
N GLN A 105 15.43 -9.74 7.16
CA GLN A 105 14.68 -10.29 8.28
C GLN A 105 14.25 -11.73 8.03
N LEU A 106 13.80 -12.06 6.81
CA LEU A 106 13.46 -13.42 6.43
C LEU A 106 14.68 -14.37 6.43
N ALA A 107 15.90 -13.84 6.22
CA ALA A 107 17.14 -14.62 6.34
C ALA A 107 17.42 -15.09 7.77
N LEU A 108 16.92 -14.37 8.79
CA LEU A 108 17.13 -14.67 10.20
C LEU A 108 16.12 -15.69 10.74
N VAL A 109 15.05 -15.98 9.99
CA VAL A 109 14.01 -16.94 10.39
C VAL A 109 14.50 -18.36 10.15
N ASP A 110 14.36 -19.22 11.17
CA ASP A 110 14.59 -20.66 11.04
C ASP A 110 13.71 -21.23 9.92
N ARG A 111 14.33 -21.94 8.97
CA ARG A 111 13.65 -22.54 7.81
C ARG A 111 12.51 -23.48 8.22
N ASN A 112 12.61 -24.16 9.37
CA ASN A 112 11.54 -25.02 9.88
C ASN A 112 10.31 -24.24 10.39
N HIS A 113 10.47 -22.94 10.64
CA HIS A 113 9.45 -22.05 11.19
C HIS A 113 9.03 -20.95 10.19
N LEU A 114 9.56 -20.99 8.96
CA LEU A 114 9.24 -20.01 7.92
C LEU A 114 7.82 -20.23 7.40
N LYS A 115 6.95 -19.23 7.60
CA LYS A 115 5.54 -19.29 7.22
C LYS A 115 5.23 -18.98 5.75
N CYS A 116 6.24 -18.62 4.95
CA CYS A 116 6.08 -18.14 3.57
C CYS A 116 5.11 -16.94 3.47
N PRO A 117 5.49 -15.78 4.05
CA PRO A 117 4.59 -14.63 4.15
C PRO A 117 4.23 -14.07 2.77
N ILE A 118 3.06 -13.44 2.68
CA ILE A 118 2.69 -12.62 1.53
C ILE A 118 3.30 -11.23 1.73
N ILE A 119 4.14 -10.79 0.80
CA ILE A 119 4.64 -9.42 0.75
C ILE A 119 3.79 -8.67 -0.28
N LEU A 120 2.93 -7.79 0.23
CA LEU A 120 1.96 -7.04 -0.54
C LEU A 120 2.41 -5.59 -0.67
N TYR A 121 2.54 -5.10 -1.90
CA TYR A 121 2.89 -3.71 -2.16
C TYR A 121 1.64 -2.87 -2.46
N GLU A 122 1.50 -1.75 -1.76
CA GLU A 122 0.45 -0.75 -2.01
C GLU A 122 0.97 0.55 -2.60
N SER A 123 2.28 0.81 -2.43
CA SER A 123 2.95 1.97 -3.00
C SER A 123 2.73 2.07 -4.52
N THR A 124 2.37 3.27 -4.99
CA THR A 124 2.19 3.50 -6.43
C THR A 124 3.52 3.33 -7.16
N THR A 125 3.51 2.56 -8.24
CA THR A 125 4.73 2.28 -9.01
C THR A 125 4.41 2.00 -10.47
N TYR A 126 5.45 1.78 -11.28
CA TYR A 126 5.28 1.42 -12.69
C TYR A 126 5.02 -0.09 -12.86
N PRO A 127 4.33 -0.50 -13.95
CA PRO A 127 4.06 -1.91 -14.23
C PRO A 127 5.34 -2.75 -14.35
N GLY A 128 5.43 -3.81 -13.55
CA GLY A 128 6.59 -4.70 -13.42
C GLY A 128 7.45 -4.41 -12.20
N CYS A 129 7.29 -3.30 -11.48
CA CYS A 129 8.20 -2.94 -10.39
C CYS A 129 8.23 -3.99 -9.26
N THR A 130 7.08 -4.53 -8.87
CA THR A 130 7.00 -5.55 -7.81
C THR A 130 7.83 -6.79 -8.18
N GLU A 131 7.68 -7.29 -9.39
CA GLU A 131 8.31 -8.55 -9.83
C GLU A 131 9.74 -8.37 -10.36
N GLU A 132 10.05 -7.23 -10.98
CA GLU A 132 11.33 -6.97 -11.66
C GLU A 132 12.34 -6.24 -10.76
N VAL A 133 11.88 -5.54 -9.72
CA VAL A 133 12.75 -4.80 -8.79
C VAL A 133 12.68 -5.37 -7.38
N CYS A 134 11.49 -5.51 -6.81
CA CYS A 134 11.35 -5.86 -5.39
C CYS A 134 11.69 -7.33 -5.13
N LYS A 135 11.12 -8.24 -5.94
CA LYS A 135 11.40 -9.68 -5.89
C LYS A 135 12.90 -10.02 -5.86
N PRO A 136 13.74 -9.63 -6.85
CA PRO A 136 15.14 -10.03 -6.86
C PRO A 136 15.93 -9.47 -5.67
N ILE A 137 15.51 -8.33 -5.09
CA ILE A 137 16.13 -7.79 -3.87
C ILE A 137 15.80 -8.71 -2.68
N ILE A 138 14.53 -9.06 -2.50
CA ILE A 138 14.13 -9.96 -1.41
C ILE A 138 14.84 -11.31 -1.54
N GLU A 139 14.86 -11.92 -2.73
CA GLU A 139 15.55 -13.20 -2.97
C GLU A 139 17.06 -13.11 -2.65
N LYS A 140 17.72 -12.03 -3.08
CA LYS A 140 19.14 -11.78 -2.82
C LYS A 140 19.47 -11.74 -1.34
N TYR A 141 18.68 -11.03 -0.54
CA TYR A 141 18.98 -10.82 0.88
C TYR A 141 18.43 -11.93 1.79
N SER A 142 17.36 -12.62 1.40
CA SER A 142 16.76 -13.72 2.17
C SER A 142 17.35 -15.10 1.86
N HIS A 143 18.01 -15.22 0.70
CA HIS A 143 18.40 -16.50 0.12
C HIS A 143 17.21 -17.47 -0.03
N LEU A 144 16.00 -16.92 -0.20
CA LEU A 144 14.77 -17.64 -0.49
C LEU A 144 14.36 -17.41 -1.94
N LYS A 145 13.51 -18.28 -2.45
CA LYS A 145 12.84 -18.11 -3.74
C LYS A 145 11.41 -17.64 -3.55
N CYS A 146 10.97 -16.75 -4.42
CA CYS A 146 9.57 -16.36 -4.53
C CYS A 146 8.71 -17.59 -4.87
N GLY A 147 7.55 -17.74 -4.23
CA GLY A 147 6.67 -18.90 -4.32
C GLY A 147 7.00 -20.03 -3.32
N GLU A 148 8.23 -20.12 -2.83
CA GLU A 148 8.65 -21.13 -1.85
C GLU A 148 8.83 -20.52 -0.46
N GLY A 149 9.59 -19.43 -0.36
CA GLY A 149 9.94 -18.80 0.91
C GLY A 149 9.16 -17.53 1.24
N PHE A 150 8.55 -16.91 0.25
CA PHE A 150 7.62 -15.79 0.37
C PHE A 150 6.77 -15.70 -0.90
N ARG A 151 5.64 -15.01 -0.84
CA ARG A 151 4.73 -14.78 -1.98
C ARG A 151 4.58 -13.28 -2.23
N LEU A 152 4.28 -12.88 -3.45
CA LEU A 152 4.09 -11.48 -3.80
C LEU A 152 2.64 -11.15 -4.12
N GLY A 153 2.25 -9.92 -3.82
CA GLY A 153 1.02 -9.32 -4.30
C GLY A 153 1.13 -7.80 -4.44
N TYR A 154 0.13 -7.24 -5.10
CA TYR A 154 -0.02 -5.80 -5.29
C TYR A 154 -1.47 -5.38 -5.11
N SER A 155 -1.69 -4.28 -4.39
CA SER A 155 -3.01 -3.69 -4.18
C SER A 155 -2.88 -2.16 -4.12
N PRO A 156 -3.14 -1.43 -5.22
CA PRO A 156 -2.93 0.01 -5.22
C PRO A 156 -3.91 0.72 -4.29
N GLU A 157 -3.43 1.75 -3.61
CA GLU A 157 -4.30 2.64 -2.84
C GLU A 157 -5.15 3.54 -3.78
N ARG A 158 -6.41 3.78 -3.42
CA ARG A 158 -7.40 4.49 -4.26
C ARG A 158 -8.20 5.56 -3.53
N THR A 159 -7.99 5.77 -2.24
CA THR A 159 -8.59 6.86 -1.47
C THR A 159 -8.04 8.23 -1.88
N ASN A 160 -8.91 9.24 -1.84
CA ASN A 160 -8.52 10.64 -2.07
C ASN A 160 -8.26 11.33 -0.73
N PHE A 161 -7.24 12.17 -0.68
CA PHE A 161 -6.94 12.97 0.51
C PHE A 161 -8.04 14.00 0.77
N GLY A 162 -8.59 14.00 1.98
CA GLY A 162 -9.61 14.97 2.41
C GLY A 162 -11.03 14.66 1.93
N ASP A 163 -11.25 13.51 1.28
CA ASP A 163 -12.57 13.04 0.88
C ASP A 163 -13.13 12.09 1.95
N SER A 164 -13.97 12.63 2.84
CA SER A 164 -14.63 11.83 3.88
C SER A 164 -15.82 11.02 3.38
N GLU A 165 -16.34 11.32 2.18
CA GLU A 165 -17.44 10.56 1.57
C GLU A 165 -16.94 9.26 0.95
N HIS A 166 -15.74 9.28 0.37
CA HIS A 166 -15.10 8.12 -0.24
C HIS A 166 -13.91 7.61 0.59
N ASP A 167 -14.20 7.10 1.79
CA ASP A 167 -13.21 6.48 2.66
C ASP A 167 -12.70 5.11 2.16
N LEU A 168 -11.74 4.52 2.88
CA LEU A 168 -11.15 3.22 2.55
C LEU A 168 -12.19 2.12 2.28
N SER A 169 -13.29 2.10 3.04
CA SER A 169 -14.30 1.03 2.95
C SER A 169 -15.22 1.16 1.74
N SER A 170 -15.35 2.37 1.21
CA SER A 170 -16.32 2.76 0.18
C SER A 170 -15.80 2.65 -1.27
N VAL A 171 -14.50 2.42 -1.45
CA VAL A 171 -13.87 2.33 -2.77
C VAL A 171 -13.52 0.87 -3.09
N VAL A 172 -13.94 0.38 -4.25
CA VAL A 172 -13.58 -0.98 -4.70
C VAL A 172 -12.05 -1.15 -4.65
N LYS A 173 -11.57 -2.15 -3.92
CA LYS A 173 -10.13 -2.41 -3.79
C LYS A 173 -9.67 -3.31 -4.93
N VAL A 174 -8.63 -2.89 -5.66
CA VAL A 174 -7.99 -3.75 -6.67
C VAL A 174 -6.94 -4.58 -5.97
N VAL A 175 -6.94 -5.90 -6.17
CA VAL A 175 -5.94 -6.82 -5.60
C VAL A 175 -5.40 -7.75 -6.67
N SER A 176 -4.17 -8.20 -6.48
CA SER A 176 -3.53 -9.21 -7.31
C SER A 176 -2.43 -9.92 -6.52
N GLY A 177 -2.29 -11.21 -6.75
CA GLY A 177 -1.17 -12.03 -6.29
C GLY A 177 -0.30 -12.48 -7.47
N GLN A 178 0.86 -13.05 -7.14
CA GLN A 178 1.73 -13.75 -8.11
C GLN A 178 1.05 -15.01 -8.71
N ASP A 179 0.03 -15.54 -8.04
CA ASP A 179 -0.77 -16.71 -8.41
C ASP A 179 -2.21 -16.56 -7.88
N ASP A 180 -3.13 -17.40 -8.36
CA ASP A 180 -4.56 -17.34 -8.01
C ASP A 180 -4.78 -17.49 -6.49
N GLN A 181 -4.09 -18.43 -5.86
CA GLN A 181 -4.24 -18.69 -4.43
C GLN A 181 -3.80 -17.49 -3.57
N THR A 182 -2.73 -16.81 -3.97
CA THR A 182 -2.26 -15.59 -3.30
C THR A 182 -3.23 -14.44 -3.53
N THR A 183 -3.82 -14.34 -4.72
CA THR A 183 -4.87 -13.36 -5.03
C THR A 183 -6.10 -13.57 -4.15
N GLU A 184 -6.55 -14.81 -3.98
CA GLU A 184 -7.67 -15.18 -3.10
C GLU A 184 -7.35 -14.89 -1.63
N ASP A 185 -6.16 -15.25 -1.14
CA ASP A 185 -5.72 -14.97 0.24
C ASP A 185 -5.73 -13.44 0.51
N ILE A 186 -5.27 -12.62 -0.45
CA ILE A 186 -5.30 -11.15 -0.35
C ILE A 186 -6.74 -10.62 -0.41
N ALA A 187 -7.55 -11.11 -1.35
CA ALA A 187 -8.94 -10.68 -1.52
C ALA A 187 -9.76 -10.97 -0.26
N ALA A 188 -9.55 -12.12 0.38
CA ALA A 188 -10.20 -12.48 1.63
C ALA A 188 -9.85 -11.49 2.76
N VAL A 189 -8.60 -11.05 2.85
CA VAL A 189 -8.17 -10.03 3.81
C VAL A 189 -8.88 -8.70 3.56
N TYR A 190 -8.77 -8.14 2.36
CA TYR A 190 -9.38 -6.82 2.09
C TYR A 190 -10.91 -6.85 2.14
N SER A 191 -11.55 -7.97 1.80
CA SER A 191 -13.02 -8.07 1.88
C SER A 191 -13.57 -7.91 3.30
N THR A 192 -12.74 -8.03 4.34
CA THR A 192 -13.16 -7.75 5.74
C THR A 192 -13.30 -6.26 6.03
N ILE A 193 -12.52 -5.41 5.36
CA ILE A 193 -12.44 -3.97 5.62
C ILE A 193 -12.98 -3.11 4.45
N ILE A 194 -13.21 -3.70 3.27
CA ILE A 194 -13.69 -3.02 2.06
C ILE A 194 -15.15 -3.39 1.77
N GLY A 195 -16.09 -2.58 2.24
CA GLY A 195 -17.52 -2.77 2.04
C GLY A 195 -17.97 -2.67 0.57
N ALA A 196 -17.27 -1.86 -0.24
CA ALA A 196 -17.54 -1.72 -1.68
C ALA A 196 -17.14 -2.94 -2.52
N GLY A 197 -16.42 -3.90 -1.93
CA GLY A 197 -15.96 -5.12 -2.58
C GLY A 197 -14.56 -5.02 -3.17
N VAL A 198 -14.09 -6.17 -3.65
CA VAL A 198 -12.73 -6.38 -4.13
C VAL A 198 -12.75 -6.83 -5.59
N TYR A 199 -11.95 -6.18 -6.43
CA TYR A 199 -11.68 -6.59 -7.80
C TYR A 199 -10.34 -7.33 -7.87
N MET A 200 -10.38 -8.61 -8.27
CA MET A 200 -9.19 -9.42 -8.48
C MET A 200 -8.66 -9.21 -9.90
N ALA A 201 -7.55 -8.48 -10.03
CA ALA A 201 -6.87 -8.28 -11.29
C ALA A 201 -6.12 -9.57 -11.72
N PRO A 202 -5.99 -9.82 -13.03
CA PRO A 202 -5.46 -11.09 -13.53
C PRO A 202 -3.97 -11.34 -13.21
N ASN A 203 -3.22 -10.30 -12.87
CA ASN A 203 -1.83 -10.39 -12.41
C ASN A 203 -1.38 -9.03 -11.82
N ILE A 204 -0.24 -9.06 -11.12
CA ILE A 204 0.38 -7.89 -10.48
C ILE A 204 0.62 -6.76 -11.48
N LYS A 205 1.19 -7.07 -12.65
CA LYS A 205 1.52 -6.08 -13.67
C LYS A 205 0.27 -5.36 -14.20
N THR A 206 -0.86 -6.06 -14.33
CA THR A 206 -2.15 -5.46 -14.69
C THR A 206 -2.69 -4.55 -13.58
N ALA A 207 -2.57 -4.94 -12.30
CA ALA A 207 -3.00 -4.10 -11.19
C ALA A 207 -2.15 -2.82 -11.06
N GLU A 208 -0.83 -2.91 -11.25
CA GLU A 208 0.07 -1.75 -11.31
C GLU A 208 -0.31 -0.82 -12.48
N ALA A 209 -0.59 -1.38 -13.66
CA ALA A 209 -1.00 -0.60 -14.83
C ALA A 209 -2.36 0.09 -14.66
N ALA A 210 -3.33 -0.57 -14.03
CA ALA A 210 -4.64 0.02 -13.77
C ALA A 210 -4.52 1.33 -12.98
N LYS A 211 -3.67 1.36 -11.95
CA LYS A 211 -3.46 2.57 -11.15
C LYS A 211 -2.82 3.71 -11.95
N LEU A 212 -1.87 3.38 -12.83
CA LEU A 212 -1.25 4.36 -13.71
C LEU A 212 -2.28 4.97 -14.67
N ILE A 213 -3.14 4.15 -15.27
CA ILE A 213 -4.19 4.61 -16.20
C ILE A 213 -5.18 5.53 -15.49
N GLU A 214 -5.59 5.22 -14.26
CA GLU A 214 -6.47 6.10 -13.47
C GLU A 214 -5.87 7.51 -13.30
N ASN A 215 -4.59 7.59 -12.98
CA ASN A 215 -3.91 8.87 -12.82
C ASN A 215 -3.78 9.63 -14.15
N VAL A 216 -3.45 8.93 -15.24
CA VAL A 216 -3.36 9.54 -16.58
C VAL A 216 -4.72 10.06 -17.04
N GLN A 217 -5.80 9.31 -16.82
CA GLN A 217 -7.15 9.75 -17.17
C GLN A 217 -7.54 11.03 -16.43
N ARG A 218 -7.23 11.10 -15.12
CA ARG A 218 -7.49 12.30 -14.30
C ARG A 218 -6.73 13.50 -14.83
N ASP A 219 -5.44 13.33 -15.12
CA ASP A 219 -4.57 14.40 -15.62
C ASP A 219 -5.04 14.94 -16.98
N LEU A 220 -5.37 14.05 -17.92
CA LEU A 220 -5.92 14.43 -19.23
C LEU A 220 -7.25 15.18 -19.12
N ASN A 221 -8.14 14.76 -18.24
CA ASN A 221 -9.42 15.46 -18.03
C ASN A 221 -9.22 16.85 -17.45
N ILE A 222 -8.31 17.02 -16.48
CA ILE A 222 -7.97 18.35 -15.93
C ILE A 222 -7.38 19.23 -17.03
N ALA A 223 -6.44 18.71 -17.81
CA ALA A 223 -5.82 19.45 -18.91
C ALA A 223 -6.87 19.89 -19.95
N LEU A 224 -7.79 19.00 -20.32
CA LEU A 224 -8.87 19.32 -21.25
C LEU A 224 -9.77 20.45 -20.73
N VAL A 225 -10.22 20.37 -19.48
CA VAL A 225 -11.09 21.39 -18.88
C VAL A 225 -10.36 22.73 -18.78
N ASN A 226 -9.07 22.73 -18.42
CA ASN A 226 -8.26 23.94 -18.39
C ASN A 226 -8.10 24.59 -19.77
N GLU A 227 -7.83 23.80 -20.81
CA GLU A 227 -7.73 24.30 -22.19
C GLU A 227 -9.06 24.87 -22.69
N LEU A 228 -10.18 24.21 -22.38
CA LEU A 228 -11.52 24.71 -22.71
C LEU A 228 -11.83 26.03 -21.98
N ALA A 229 -11.45 26.15 -20.71
CA ALA A 229 -11.63 27.40 -19.96
C ALA A 229 -10.87 28.57 -20.60
N ILE A 230 -9.64 28.34 -21.09
CA ILE A 230 -8.87 29.36 -21.84
C ILE A 230 -9.58 29.73 -23.14
N VAL A 231 -10.11 28.76 -23.89
CA VAL A 231 -10.85 29.04 -25.13
C VAL A 231 -12.11 29.86 -24.86
N PHE A 232 -12.85 29.54 -23.80
CA PHE A 232 -14.07 30.27 -23.41
C PHE A 232 -13.76 31.71 -22.98
N ASP A 233 -12.66 31.93 -22.24
CA ASP A 233 -12.18 33.27 -21.90
C ASP A 233 -11.92 34.12 -23.15
N HIS A 234 -11.30 33.55 -24.20
CA HIS A 234 -11.08 34.26 -25.47
C HIS A 234 -12.35 34.52 -26.29
N LEU A 235 -13.46 33.82 -25.96
CA LEU A 235 -14.76 33.97 -26.61
C LEU A 235 -15.74 34.83 -25.78
N ASP A 236 -15.28 35.44 -24.68
CA ASP A 236 -16.11 36.16 -23.71
C ASP A 236 -17.25 35.28 -23.12
N LEU A 237 -16.99 33.98 -22.93
CA LEU A 237 -17.92 33.03 -22.32
C LEU A 237 -17.49 32.71 -20.88
N ASP A 238 -18.44 32.72 -19.94
CA ASP A 238 -18.20 32.21 -18.59
C ASP A 238 -18.11 30.69 -18.61
N SER A 239 -16.91 30.17 -18.32
CA SER A 239 -16.65 28.73 -18.27
C SER A 239 -17.58 27.96 -17.32
N THR A 240 -18.07 28.59 -16.25
CA THR A 240 -18.98 27.96 -15.28
C THR A 240 -20.41 27.81 -15.78
N GLU A 241 -20.79 28.56 -16.83
CA GLU A 241 -22.08 28.40 -17.51
C GLU A 241 -22.06 27.29 -18.56
N VAL A 242 -20.87 26.81 -18.95
CA VAL A 242 -20.67 25.80 -20.01
C VAL A 242 -20.43 24.39 -19.45
N PHE A 243 -19.69 24.27 -18.34
CA PHE A 243 -19.42 22.99 -17.67
C PHE A 243 -20.56 22.55 -16.76
#